data_AF-A0A2W6S9N1-F1
#
_entry.id   AF-A0A2W6S9N1-F1
#
_cell.length_a   1.000
_cell.length_b   1.000
_cell.length_c   1.000
_cell.angle_alpha   90.00
_cell.angle_beta   90.00
_cell.angle_gamma   90.00
#
_symmetry.space_group_name_H-M   'P 1'
#
loop_
_entity.id
_entity.type
_entity.pdbx_description
1 polymer ?
#
loop_
_entity_poly.entity_id
_entity_poly.type
_entity_poly.pdbx_seq_one_letter_code
_entity_poly.pdbx_strand_id
1 'polypeptide(L)'
;MDLLRFAPFFIAYAVAALLSIRATDRAPSPGARRLWRTVAFLLALLLIEKALEQTMLFEITRLAISEGWYPYRRQIQAALVVALFVLGLATVASLWRTRAVGGGDARRALALALALLAFASIRAVSLHVIDSILALRLGPVLLRHVVELLLVGSICLLALRTGRADER
;
A
#
# COMPACT_ATOMS: atom_id res chain seq x y z
N MET A 1 7.17 7.99 -22.32
CA MET A 1 7.94 7.18 -21.34
C MET A 1 8.02 7.95 -20.03
N ASP A 2 7.04 7.80 -19.13
CA ASP A 2 7.02 8.42 -17.79
C ASP A 2 7.29 7.42 -16.65
N LEU A 3 7.62 6.16 -16.98
CA LEU A 3 7.94 5.10 -16.00
C LEU A 3 9.02 5.52 -14.99
N LEU A 4 10.02 6.28 -15.43
CA LEU A 4 11.10 6.79 -14.58
C LEU A 4 10.60 7.73 -13.47
N ARG A 5 9.49 8.46 -13.69
CA ARG A 5 8.91 9.36 -12.68
C ARG A 5 8.19 8.60 -11.56
N PHE A 6 7.71 7.38 -11.85
CA PHE A 6 6.98 6.56 -10.90
C PHE A 6 7.81 5.43 -10.28
N ALA A 7 8.96 5.11 -10.88
CA ALA A 7 9.92 4.12 -10.37
C ALA A 7 10.25 4.29 -8.87
N PRO A 8 10.43 5.51 -8.32
CA PRO A 8 10.68 5.68 -6.88
C PRO A 8 9.59 5.10 -5.97
N PHE A 9 8.32 5.13 -6.41
CA PHE A 9 7.23 4.56 -5.62
C PHE A 9 7.27 3.03 -5.65
N PHE A 10 7.46 2.41 -6.81
CA PHE A 10 7.59 0.96 -6.91
C PHE A 10 8.75 0.44 -6.04
N ILE A 11 9.88 1.14 -6.08
CA ILE A 11 11.04 0.85 -5.24
C ILE A 11 10.68 1.01 -3.76
N ALA A 12 10.01 2.10 -3.37
CA ALA A 12 9.61 2.33 -1.98
C ALA A 12 8.71 1.22 -1.42
N TYR A 13 7.69 0.78 -2.18
CA TYR A 13 6.82 -0.32 -1.77
C TYR A 13 7.57 -1.66 -1.70
N ALA A 14 8.41 -1.96 -2.69
CA ALA A 14 9.21 -3.18 -2.70
C ALA A 14 10.18 -3.22 -1.51
N VAL A 15 10.87 -2.11 -1.23
CA VAL A 15 11.75 -1.96 -0.07
C VAL A 15 10.97 -2.12 1.22
N ALA A 16 9.81 -1.47 1.37
CA ALA A 16 8.98 -1.59 2.56
C ALA A 16 8.49 -3.02 2.79
N ALA A 17 8.10 -3.74 1.73
CA ALA A 17 7.70 -5.14 1.80
C ALA A 17 8.88 -6.02 2.23
N LEU A 18 10.05 -5.87 1.62
CA LEU A 18 11.26 -6.62 1.97
C LEU A 18 11.73 -6.34 3.41
N LEU A 19 11.66 -5.10 3.86
CA LEU A 19 11.98 -4.72 5.25
C LEU A 19 10.96 -5.33 6.22
N SER A 20 9.68 -5.38 5.86
CA SER A 20 8.63 -6.00 6.68
C SER A 20 8.80 -7.52 6.78
N ILE A 21 9.25 -8.19 5.70
CA ILE A 21 9.64 -9.60 5.74
C ILE A 21 10.81 -9.77 6.70
N ARG A 22 11.88 -8.97 6.58
CA ARG A 22 13.02 -9.06 7.50
C ARG A 22 12.66 -8.74 8.95
N ALA A 23 11.70 -7.86 9.19
CA ALA A 23 11.19 -7.55 10.52
C ALA A 23 10.35 -8.69 11.11
N THR A 24 9.84 -9.60 10.28
CA THR A 24 9.18 -10.84 10.73
C THR A 24 10.16 -11.75 11.44
N ASP A 25 11.37 -11.92 10.90
CA ASP A 25 12.36 -12.84 11.47
C ASP A 25 12.91 -12.31 12.79
N ARG A 26 13.06 -10.98 12.89
CA ARG A 26 13.55 -10.26 14.08
C ARG A 26 12.46 -9.91 15.11
N ALA A 27 11.20 -10.27 14.85
CA ALA A 27 10.14 -9.88 15.76
C ALA A 27 10.17 -10.72 17.05
N PRO A 28 10.11 -10.08 18.24
CA PRO A 28 10.36 -10.76 19.52
C PRO A 28 9.25 -11.75 19.92
N SER A 29 8.05 -11.61 19.35
CA SER A 29 6.89 -12.45 19.70
C SER A 29 6.24 -13.04 18.46
N PRO A 30 5.67 -14.27 18.52
CA PRO A 30 4.95 -14.87 17.40
C PRO A 30 3.83 -13.99 16.86
N GLY A 31 3.18 -13.21 17.72
CA GLY A 31 2.17 -12.22 17.33
C GLY A 31 2.75 -11.11 16.46
N ALA A 32 3.87 -10.51 16.87
CA ALA A 32 4.57 -9.49 16.07
C ALA A 32 5.01 -10.04 14.70
N ARG A 33 5.48 -11.29 14.64
CA ARG A 33 5.85 -11.95 13.36
C ARG A 33 4.64 -12.05 12.43
N ARG A 34 3.48 -12.47 12.94
CA ARG A 34 2.24 -12.55 12.15
C ARG A 34 1.83 -11.18 11.62
N LEU A 35 1.90 -10.14 12.45
CA LEU A 35 1.59 -8.77 12.04
C LEU A 35 2.53 -8.29 10.92
N TRP A 36 3.83 -8.52 11.04
CA TRP A 36 4.80 -8.15 9.99
C TRP A 36 4.59 -8.90 8.67
N ARG A 37 4.24 -10.19 8.72
CA ARG A 37 3.83 -10.95 7.52
C ARG A 37 2.60 -10.34 6.86
N THR A 38 1.60 -9.95 7.65
CA THR A 38 0.40 -9.28 7.13
C THR A 38 0.73 -7.93 6.51
N VAL A 39 1.60 -7.12 7.13
CA VAL A 39 2.07 -5.85 6.53
C VAL A 39 2.77 -6.10 5.20
N ALA A 40 3.69 -7.06 5.14
CA ALA A 40 4.39 -7.42 3.90
C ALA A 40 3.41 -7.87 2.80
N PHE A 41 2.42 -8.70 3.16
CA PHE A 41 1.38 -9.14 2.24
C PHE A 41 0.55 -7.97 1.70
N LEU A 42 0.09 -7.07 2.57
CA LEU A 42 -0.68 -5.88 2.17
C LEU A 42 0.14 -4.95 1.25
N LEU A 43 1.43 -4.74 1.55
CA LEU A 43 2.31 -3.93 0.71
C LEU A 43 2.55 -4.55 -0.66
N ALA A 44 2.70 -5.88 -0.74
CA ALA A 44 2.82 -6.57 -2.03
C ALA A 44 1.53 -6.45 -2.87
N LEU A 45 0.38 -6.56 -2.21
CA LEU A 45 -0.92 -6.40 -2.84
C LEU A 45 -1.12 -4.97 -3.39
N LEU A 46 -0.73 -3.95 -2.61
CA LEU A 46 -0.73 -2.55 -3.04
C LEU A 46 0.27 -2.27 -4.16
N LEU A 47 1.42 -2.94 -4.17
CA LEU A 47 2.39 -2.84 -5.26
C LEU A 47 1.79 -3.35 -6.58
N ILE A 48 1.07 -4.48 -6.52
CA ILE A 48 0.35 -5.05 -7.67
C ILE A 48 -0.76 -4.10 -8.13
N GLU A 49 -1.56 -3.59 -7.21
CA GLU A 49 -2.62 -2.60 -7.50
C GLU A 49 -2.05 -1.39 -8.24
N LYS A 50 -0.94 -0.84 -7.75
CA LYS A 50 -0.28 0.31 -8.37
C LYS A 50 0.32 -0.02 -9.74
N ALA A 51 0.86 -1.23 -9.90
CA ALA A 51 1.33 -1.71 -11.19
C ALA A 51 0.18 -1.83 -12.20
N LEU A 52 -0.97 -2.36 -11.77
CA LEU A 52 -2.18 -2.48 -12.58
C LEU A 52 -2.74 -1.12 -12.99
N GLU A 53 -2.74 -0.12 -12.10
CA GLU A 53 -3.16 1.24 -12.48
C GLU A 53 -2.29 1.79 -13.62
N GLN A 54 -0.98 1.59 -13.53
CA GLN A 54 -0.03 2.10 -14.52
C GLN A 54 -0.04 1.29 -15.82
N THR A 55 -0.15 -0.04 -15.79
CA THR A 55 -0.21 -0.86 -17.01
C THR A 55 -1.53 -0.67 -17.77
N MET A 56 -2.66 -0.52 -17.06
CA MET A 56 -3.95 -0.13 -17.63
C MET A 56 -3.89 1.21 -18.38
N LEU A 57 -3.10 2.16 -17.86
CA LEU A 57 -2.90 3.46 -18.49
C LEU A 57 -2.16 3.39 -19.84
N PHE A 58 -1.29 2.41 -20.07
CA PHE A 58 -0.42 2.37 -21.26
C PHE A 58 -0.82 1.35 -22.34
N GLU A 59 -1.15 0.11 -21.96
CA GLU A 59 -1.39 -0.96 -22.94
C GLU A 59 -2.87 -1.19 -23.21
N ILE A 60 -3.66 -1.24 -22.14
CA ILE A 60 -5.11 -1.46 -22.24
C ILE A 60 -5.80 -0.21 -22.80
N THR A 61 -5.24 0.99 -22.64
CA THR A 61 -5.83 2.20 -23.25
C THR A 61 -5.85 2.12 -24.78
N ARG A 62 -4.84 1.54 -25.43
CA ARG A 62 -4.84 1.40 -26.90
C ARG A 62 -5.81 0.32 -27.38
N LEU A 63 -5.81 -0.84 -26.72
CA LEU A 63 -6.72 -1.97 -27.03
C LEU A 63 -8.18 -1.68 -26.64
N ALA A 64 -8.43 -0.97 -25.55
CA ALA A 64 -9.77 -0.68 -25.06
C ALA A 64 -10.45 0.48 -25.80
N ILE A 65 -9.68 1.35 -26.47
CA ILE A 65 -10.23 2.31 -27.45
C ILE A 65 -10.65 1.57 -28.72
N SER A 66 -9.86 0.59 -29.19
CA SER A 66 -10.23 -0.21 -30.36
C SER A 66 -11.38 -1.20 -30.10
N GLU A 67 -11.48 -1.75 -28.88
CA GLU A 67 -12.49 -2.75 -28.48
C GLU A 67 -13.70 -2.12 -27.74
N GLY A 68 -13.71 -0.81 -27.51
CA GLY A 68 -14.82 -0.08 -26.86
C GLY A 68 -14.97 -0.28 -25.33
N TRP A 69 -14.10 -1.07 -24.69
CA TRP A 69 -14.18 -1.37 -23.24
C TRP A 69 -13.56 -0.29 -22.34
N TYR A 70 -13.02 0.78 -22.94
CA TYR A 70 -12.41 1.90 -22.22
C TYR A 70 -13.25 2.45 -21.05
N PRO A 71 -14.60 2.55 -21.13
CA PRO A 71 -15.42 3.07 -20.03
C PRO A 71 -15.35 2.23 -18.74
N TYR A 72 -15.16 0.92 -18.86
CA TYR A 72 -15.26 -0.03 -17.73
C TYR A 72 -13.99 -0.10 -16.86
N ARG A 73 -12.88 0.50 -17.30
CA ARG A 73 -11.58 0.44 -16.61
C ARG A 73 -11.64 0.93 -15.16
N ARG A 74 -12.35 2.03 -14.91
CA ARG A 74 -12.51 2.60 -13.57
C ARG A 74 -13.35 1.68 -12.67
N GLN A 75 -14.35 1.02 -13.23
CA GLN A 75 -15.21 0.10 -12.48
C GLN A 75 -14.44 -1.15 -12.04
N ILE A 76 -13.59 -1.70 -12.92
CA ILE A 76 -12.74 -2.86 -12.60
C ILE A 76 -11.69 -2.49 -11.55
N GLN A 77 -11.02 -1.34 -11.69
CA GLN A 77 -10.07 -0.85 -10.69
C GLN A 77 -10.74 -0.62 -9.34
N ALA A 78 -11.89 0.07 -9.32
CA ALA A 78 -12.64 0.28 -8.09
C ALA A 78 -13.05 -1.04 -7.42
N ALA A 79 -13.58 -2.00 -8.20
CA ALA A 79 -13.97 -3.31 -7.68
C ALA A 79 -12.78 -4.09 -7.11
N LEU A 80 -11.65 -4.09 -7.82
CA LEU A 80 -10.43 -4.74 -7.35
C LEU A 80 -9.97 -4.12 -6.03
N VAL A 81 -9.83 -2.79 -5.97
CA VAL A 81 -9.33 -2.12 -4.77
C VAL A 81 -10.27 -2.28 -3.58
N VAL A 82 -11.59 -2.23 -3.80
CA VAL A 82 -12.58 -2.54 -2.75
C VAL A 82 -12.42 -3.99 -2.26
N ALA A 83 -12.20 -4.95 -3.16
CA ALA A 83 -11.95 -6.33 -2.76
C ALA A 83 -10.65 -6.46 -1.92
N LEU A 84 -9.58 -5.75 -2.32
CA LEU A 84 -8.33 -5.71 -1.54
C LEU A 84 -8.55 -5.07 -0.16
N PHE A 85 -9.34 -4.01 -0.09
CA PHE A 85 -9.71 -3.33 1.16
C PHE A 85 -10.48 -4.26 2.10
N VAL A 86 -11.51 -4.95 1.60
CA VAL A 86 -12.29 -5.93 2.37
C VAL A 86 -11.41 -7.08 2.84
N LEU A 87 -10.54 -7.61 1.98
CA LEU A 87 -9.60 -8.66 2.33
C LEU A 87 -8.62 -8.20 3.43
N GLY A 88 -8.13 -6.96 3.33
CA GLY A 88 -7.27 -6.34 4.34
C GLY A 88 -7.98 -6.24 5.70
N LEU A 89 -9.21 -5.72 5.73
CA LEU A 89 -10.02 -5.64 6.95
C LEU A 89 -10.31 -7.02 7.55
N ALA A 90 -10.67 -8.01 6.73
CA ALA A 90 -10.92 -9.38 7.18
C ALA A 90 -9.67 -10.01 7.82
N THR A 91 -8.49 -9.78 7.22
CA THR A 91 -7.20 -10.26 7.74
C THR A 91 -6.91 -9.64 9.11
N VAL A 92 -7.14 -8.34 9.27
CA VAL A 92 -6.98 -7.63 10.55
C VAL A 92 -7.95 -8.15 11.59
N ALA A 93 -9.25 -8.26 11.25
CA ALA A 93 -10.26 -8.76 12.17
C ALA A 93 -9.93 -10.17 12.68
N SER A 94 -9.40 -11.04 11.81
CA SER A 94 -8.92 -12.38 12.19
C SER A 94 -7.74 -12.31 13.17
N LEU A 95 -6.76 -11.44 12.91
CA LEU A 95 -5.61 -11.24 13.81
C LEU A 95 -6.02 -10.71 15.18
N TRP A 96 -7.00 -9.80 15.24
CA TRP A 96 -7.52 -9.28 16.50
C TRP A 96 -8.20 -10.36 17.36
N ARG A 97 -8.93 -11.30 16.74
CA ARG A 97 -9.55 -12.43 17.45
C ARG A 97 -8.53 -13.39 18.07
N THR A 98 -7.37 -13.56 17.44
CA THR A 98 -6.34 -14.51 17.91
C THR A 98 -5.49 -14.00 19.06
N ARG A 99 -5.76 -12.78 19.61
CA ARG A 99 -4.92 -12.09 20.61
C ARG A 99 -3.42 -12.11 20.25
N ALA A 100 -3.09 -12.22 18.97
CA ALA A 100 -1.73 -12.22 18.43
C ALA A 100 -1.08 -10.83 18.48
N VAL A 101 -1.47 -10.01 19.45
CA VAL A 101 -1.15 -8.60 19.52
C VAL A 101 0.16 -8.46 20.31
N GLY A 102 1.28 -8.77 19.66
CA GLY A 102 2.62 -8.55 20.20
C GLY A 102 3.35 -7.46 19.40
N GLY A 103 4.15 -6.61 20.09
CA GLY A 103 5.01 -5.59 19.46
C GLY A 103 4.31 -4.28 19.07
N GLY A 104 4.62 -3.19 19.77
CA GLY A 104 4.04 -1.87 19.48
C GLY A 104 4.32 -1.37 18.07
N ASP A 105 5.52 -1.62 17.55
CA ASP A 105 5.91 -1.17 16.21
C ASP A 105 5.22 -1.97 15.09
N ALA A 106 5.02 -3.28 15.26
CA ALA A 106 4.30 -4.10 14.29
C ALA A 106 2.82 -3.68 14.16
N ARG A 107 2.17 -3.33 15.28
CA ARG A 107 0.79 -2.81 15.28
C ARG A 107 0.71 -1.45 14.57
N ARG A 108 1.66 -0.55 14.84
CA ARG A 108 1.74 0.76 14.18
C ARG A 108 1.96 0.61 12.68
N ALA A 109 2.85 -0.30 12.28
CA ALA A 109 3.09 -0.60 10.87
C ALA A 109 1.84 -1.15 10.17
N LEU A 110 1.07 -2.02 10.85
CA LEU A 110 -0.22 -2.49 10.34
C LEU A 110 -1.23 -1.37 10.19
N ALA A 111 -1.35 -0.47 11.17
CA ALA A 111 -2.25 0.68 11.07
C ALA A 111 -1.89 1.59 9.88
N LEU A 112 -0.59 1.83 9.66
CA LEU A 112 -0.10 2.60 8.51
C LEU A 112 -0.36 1.88 7.18
N ALA A 113 -0.20 0.56 7.11
CA ALA A 113 -0.51 -0.21 5.90
C ALA A 113 -2.01 -0.18 5.56
N LEU A 114 -2.87 -0.21 6.58
CA LEU A 114 -4.32 -0.06 6.38
C LEU A 114 -4.71 1.37 5.97
N ALA A 115 -4.07 2.39 6.55
CA ALA A 115 -4.25 3.77 6.12
C ALA A 115 -3.83 3.95 4.65
N LEU A 116 -2.74 3.31 4.24
CA LEU A 116 -2.28 3.29 2.85
C LEU A 116 -3.27 2.59 1.92
N LEU A 117 -3.84 1.47 2.35
CA LEU A 117 -4.87 0.74 1.61
C LEU A 117 -6.17 1.55 1.47
N ALA A 118 -6.60 2.22 2.53
CA ALA A 118 -7.74 3.13 2.50
C ALA A 118 -7.47 4.32 1.55
N PHE A 119 -6.27 4.90 1.62
CA PHE A 119 -5.85 5.99 0.73
C PHE A 119 -5.88 5.55 -0.74
N ALA A 120 -5.35 4.37 -1.07
CA ALA A 120 -5.41 3.80 -2.41
C ALA A 120 -6.86 3.57 -2.88
N SER A 121 -7.72 3.08 -1.98
CA SER A 121 -9.16 2.86 -2.24
C SER A 121 -9.90 4.14 -2.58
N ILE A 122 -9.68 5.19 -1.81
CA ILE A 122 -10.28 6.50 -2.06
C ILE A 122 -9.86 7.04 -3.43
N ARG A 123 -8.57 6.89 -3.80
CA ARG A 123 -8.07 7.32 -5.12
C ARG A 123 -8.68 6.49 -6.25
N ALA A 124 -8.84 5.18 -6.07
CA ALA A 124 -9.40 4.30 -7.08
C ALA A 124 -10.88 4.61 -7.39
N VAL A 125 -11.65 4.99 -6.38
CA VAL A 125 -13.06 5.41 -6.56
C VAL A 125 -13.19 6.80 -7.19
N SER A 126 -12.09 7.58 -7.24
CA SER A 126 -12.01 8.89 -7.87
C SER A 126 -13.11 9.85 -7.38
N LEU A 127 -13.23 9.98 -6.06
CA LEU A 127 -14.17 10.92 -5.45
C LEU A 127 -13.72 12.34 -5.78
N HIS A 128 -14.51 13.03 -6.61
CA HIS A 128 -14.14 14.31 -7.23
C HIS A 128 -13.59 15.35 -6.23
N VAL A 129 -14.24 15.48 -5.06
CA VAL A 129 -13.79 16.39 -4.00
C VAL A 129 -12.44 15.98 -3.44
N ILE A 130 -12.23 14.71 -3.11
CA ILE A 130 -10.97 14.25 -2.53
C ILE A 130 -9.84 14.31 -3.56
N ASP A 131 -10.11 13.95 -4.81
CA ASP A 131 -9.13 14.03 -5.90
C ASP A 131 -8.62 15.45 -6.10
N SER A 132 -9.49 16.47 -6.02
CA SER A 132 -9.10 17.87 -6.13
C SER A 132 -8.14 18.31 -5.01
N ILE A 133 -8.38 17.87 -3.77
CA ILE A 133 -7.49 18.13 -2.63
C ILE A 133 -6.16 17.41 -2.84
N LEU A 134 -6.18 16.15 -3.27
CA LEU A 134 -4.98 15.34 -3.49
C LEU A 134 -4.16 15.80 -4.71
N ALA A 135 -4.77 16.55 -5.62
CA ALA A 135 -4.12 17.22 -6.75
C ALA A 135 -3.45 18.55 -6.37
N LEU A 136 -3.58 19.03 -5.13
CA LEU A 136 -2.86 20.21 -4.64
C LEU A 136 -1.35 20.00 -4.77
N ARG A 137 -0.65 21.04 -5.22
CA ARG A 137 0.80 21.03 -5.38
C ARG A 137 1.46 21.69 -4.17
N LEU A 138 2.42 20.98 -3.58
CA LEU A 138 3.38 21.49 -2.62
C LEU A 138 4.71 21.68 -3.37
N GLY A 139 4.87 22.85 -4.01
CA GLY A 139 5.98 23.12 -4.92
C GLY A 139 5.95 22.20 -6.15
N PRO A 140 7.02 21.43 -6.45
CA PRO A 140 7.05 20.52 -7.60
C PRO A 140 6.31 19.20 -7.37
N VAL A 141 5.90 18.89 -6.13
CA VAL A 141 5.32 17.59 -5.74
C VAL A 141 3.82 17.71 -5.47
N LEU A 142 3.06 16.70 -5.86
CA LEU A 142 1.62 16.61 -5.56
C LEU A 142 1.40 16.07 -4.14
N LEU A 143 0.41 16.60 -3.43
CA LEU A 143 0.08 16.21 -2.06
C LEU A 143 -0.12 14.69 -1.93
N ARG A 144 -0.77 14.06 -2.92
CA ARG A 144 -0.94 12.60 -2.97
C ARG A 144 0.39 11.83 -2.83
N HIS A 145 1.44 12.30 -3.47
CA HIS A 145 2.74 11.66 -3.45
C HIS A 145 3.41 11.82 -2.09
N VAL A 146 3.25 13.00 -1.48
CA VAL A 146 3.77 13.29 -0.13
C VAL A 146 3.12 12.36 0.89
N VAL A 147 1.78 12.27 0.91
CA VAL A 147 1.04 11.39 1.81
C VAL A 147 1.46 9.93 1.65
N GLU A 148 1.53 9.46 0.39
CA GLU A 148 1.91 8.08 0.10
C GLU A 148 3.34 7.75 0.56
N LEU A 149 4.31 8.62 0.27
CA LEU A 149 5.70 8.43 0.70
C LEU A 149 5.87 8.52 2.22
N LEU A 150 5.10 9.39 2.90
CA LEU A 150 5.12 9.48 4.36
C LEU A 150 4.61 8.19 5.01
N LEU A 151 3.52 7.61 4.49
CA LEU A 151 2.98 6.36 5.00
C LEU A 151 3.95 5.18 4.78
N VAL A 152 4.44 5.01 3.55
CA VAL A 152 5.39 3.93 3.22
C VAL A 152 6.71 4.11 3.97
N GLY A 153 7.24 5.34 4.02
CA GLY A 153 8.47 5.67 4.74
C GLY A 153 8.36 5.40 6.24
N SER A 154 7.22 5.70 6.85
CA SER A 154 6.96 5.41 8.26
C SER A 154 6.96 3.90 8.54
N ILE A 155 6.41 3.09 7.63
CA ILE A 155 6.46 1.62 7.74
C ILE A 155 7.91 1.13 7.67
N CYS A 156 8.72 1.64 6.73
CA CYS A 156 10.14 1.33 6.63
C CYS A 156 10.90 1.65 7.94
N LEU A 157 10.66 2.82 8.53
CA LEU A 157 11.28 3.22 9.79
C LEU A 157 10.94 2.25 10.93
N LEU A 158 9.67 1.86 11.06
CA LEU A 158 9.26 0.88 12.08
C LEU A 158 9.87 -0.51 11.85
N ALA A 159 9.97 -0.93 10.60
CA ALA A 159 10.59 -2.21 10.24
C ALA A 159 12.09 -2.22 10.61
N LEU A 160 12.81 -1.12 10.33
CA LEU A 160 14.22 -0.96 10.70
C LEU A 160 14.43 -0.89 12.22
N ARG A 161 13.54 -0.22 12.96
CA ARG A 161 13.60 -0.16 14.43
C ARG A 161 13.43 -1.54 15.08
N THR A 162 12.57 -2.38 14.51
CA THR A 162 12.36 -3.75 14.98
C THR A 162 13.67 -4.56 14.93
N GLY A 163 14.53 -4.31 13.93
CA GLY A 163 15.82 -4.99 13.83
C GLY A 163 16.92 -4.50 14.77
N ARG A 164 16.86 -3.24 15.23
CA ARG A 164 17.84 -2.66 16.15
C ARG A 164 17.59 -3.00 17.62
N ALA A 165 16.38 -3.45 17.95
CA ALA A 165 16.03 -3.82 19.32
C ALA A 165 16.64 -5.17 19.75
N ASP A 166 17.13 -5.98 18.80
CA ASP A 166 17.74 -7.29 19.02
C ASP A 166 19.27 -7.21 19.25
N GLU A 167 19.89 -6.05 18.97
CA GLU A 167 21.34 -5.82 19.12
C GLU A 167 21.73 -5.09 20.43
N ARG A 168 20.76 -4.80 21.31
CA ARG A 168 20.98 -4.15 22.62
C ARG A 168 20.64 -5.08 23.76
#